data_AF-A0A3A4JHY4-F1
#
_entry.id   AF-A0A3A4JHY4-F1
#
_cell.length_a   1.000
_cell.length_b   1.000
_cell.length_c   1.000
_cell.angle_alpha   90.00
_cell.angle_beta   90.00
_cell.angle_gamma   90.00
#
_symmetry.space_group_name_H-M   'P 1'
#
loop_
_entity.id
_entity.type
_entity.pdbx_description
1 polymer ?
#
loop_
_entity_poly.entity_id
_entity_poly.type
_entity_poly.pdbx_seq_one_letter_code
_entity_poly.pdbx_strand_id
1 'polypeptide(L)'
;MEHSRTVMLHTFVRVCHAWSPRQACLRNLAATGACLSQAPSMAHRLASPLRPLNLRSTASLRPLNVRSTVQPCSIQVGKPAPPQGLEGQTKLGEMTAEFPIRIPGLAIGHARDVDAKTGVSVFLFDPPAVAAGWLGGVATSTRQADALRPEHVVPAVDAFLFVGGSAYGLDATGGALSWLEAHGRGLTTRHGLVPVCPTAAIYDLGFGRGDLRPAAAMAAAACEAARSDAVAQGSVGAGTGATVGKLYGVAQAMKGGFGAATAEEDELVVQAFVACNAFGDVVDPETGRIIAGARGHPTSFDFIDTARRLAEGERPSPFIKPRPENTVLTAVVANARLDKAQCQLAAKRAEDGIRAAVRPALSPVDGDVVFLAATGAVQADPEAVGRLAACAVAQAIIAAVRHADGFGLVPAWRDREAAKARDGA
;
A
#
# COMPACT_ATOMS: atom_id res chain seq x y z
N MET A 1 24.19 60.78 -23.43
CA MET A 1 25.22 60.00 -22.74
C MET A 1 25.06 60.23 -21.25
N GLU A 2 24.66 59.14 -20.58
CA GLU A 2 24.47 58.86 -19.14
C GLU A 2 23.81 59.90 -18.20
N HIS A 3 22.76 59.43 -17.51
CA HIS A 3 21.89 60.15 -16.58
C HIS A 3 22.16 59.78 -15.11
N SER A 4 22.23 60.82 -14.27
CA SER A 4 21.73 61.03 -12.87
C SER A 4 21.61 59.86 -11.88
N ARG A 5 22.29 59.88 -10.71
CA ARG A 5 21.96 60.57 -9.41
C ARG A 5 20.61 60.17 -8.79
N THR A 6 20.59 59.35 -7.72
CA THR A 6 20.59 59.66 -6.25
C THR A 6 19.24 60.10 -5.67
N VAL A 7 18.79 59.48 -4.55
CA VAL A 7 18.30 60.09 -3.27
C VAL A 7 17.60 59.02 -2.35
N MET A 8 18.16 58.84 -1.13
CA MET A 8 17.60 58.73 0.27
C MET A 8 16.15 58.20 0.53
N LEU A 9 15.71 57.70 1.70
CA LEU A 9 16.18 57.15 2.99
C LEU A 9 14.90 56.80 3.83
N HIS A 10 15.04 56.02 4.94
CA HIS A 10 14.11 55.84 6.09
C HIS A 10 12.85 54.93 5.93
N THR A 11 12.29 54.15 6.89
CA THR A 11 12.57 53.77 8.31
C THR A 11 11.43 52.87 8.86
N PHE A 12 11.78 51.80 9.62
CA PHE A 12 11.04 51.07 10.69
C PHE A 12 9.74 50.27 10.35
N VAL A 13 9.32 49.18 11.03
CA VAL A 13 9.37 48.77 12.46
C VAL A 13 9.44 47.23 12.61
N ARG A 14 10.21 46.77 13.61
CA ARG A 14 10.21 45.44 14.28
C ARG A 14 9.13 45.39 15.35
N VAL A 15 8.38 44.29 15.52
CA VAL A 15 7.95 43.78 16.86
C VAL A 15 7.76 42.25 16.82
N CYS A 16 8.46 41.56 17.72
CA CYS A 16 8.22 40.18 18.13
C CYS A 16 7.04 40.11 19.11
N HIS A 17 6.18 39.08 19.05
CA HIS A 17 5.71 38.42 20.27
C HIS A 17 5.27 36.98 20.00
N ALA A 18 5.79 36.10 20.86
CA ALA A 18 5.37 34.72 21.06
C ALA A 18 3.89 34.62 21.46
N TRP A 19 3.29 33.43 21.32
CA TRP A 19 2.48 32.79 22.38
C TRP A 19 2.17 31.32 22.03
N SER A 20 2.24 30.49 23.06
CA SER A 20 1.93 29.05 23.09
C SER A 20 0.45 28.81 23.48
N PRO A 21 -0.06 27.55 23.47
CA PRO A 21 -1.49 27.24 23.37
C PRO A 21 -2.19 27.07 24.72
N ARG A 22 -3.47 27.46 24.81
CA ARG A 22 -4.58 26.83 25.58
C ARG A 22 -5.79 27.78 25.66
N GLN A 23 -6.99 27.20 25.56
CA GLN A 23 -8.32 27.73 25.92
C GLN A 23 -8.99 28.75 24.98
N ALA A 24 -9.98 28.28 24.21
CA ALA A 24 -11.31 28.91 24.15
C ALA A 24 -12.31 27.93 23.52
N CYS A 25 -13.06 27.26 24.39
CA CYS A 25 -14.22 26.46 24.05
C CYS A 25 -15.48 27.30 24.35
N LEU A 26 -16.53 27.08 23.55
CA LEU A 26 -17.93 27.45 23.74
C LEU A 26 -18.42 28.85 23.31
N ARG A 27 -19.55 28.76 22.58
CA ARG A 27 -20.59 29.76 22.27
C ARG A 27 -20.40 30.58 20.99
N ASN A 28 -21.16 30.23 19.96
CA ASN A 28 -22.25 31.10 19.52
C ASN A 28 -23.29 30.33 18.69
N LEU A 29 -24.48 30.23 19.26
CA LEU A 29 -25.74 29.92 18.60
C LEU A 29 -26.35 31.23 18.09
N ALA A 30 -27.04 31.14 16.96
CA ALA A 30 -28.00 32.10 16.41
C ALA A 30 -27.44 33.39 15.78
N ALA A 31 -27.32 33.36 14.45
CA ALA A 31 -27.76 34.48 13.62
C ALA A 31 -28.18 34.00 12.22
N THR A 32 -29.38 34.46 11.85
CA THR A 32 -29.94 34.61 10.49
C THR A 32 -30.33 33.36 9.71
N GLY A 33 -31.65 33.23 9.51
CA GLY A 33 -32.28 32.25 8.64
C GLY A 33 -32.78 32.81 7.31
N ALA A 34 -33.58 31.96 6.69
CA ALA A 34 -34.45 32.13 5.53
C ALA A 34 -33.79 32.02 4.13
N CYS A 35 -34.04 30.87 3.48
CA CYS A 35 -34.77 30.91 2.22
C CYS A 35 -35.46 29.55 1.93
N LEU A 36 -36.65 29.65 1.34
CA LEU A 36 -37.45 28.66 0.61
C LEU A 36 -38.59 27.93 1.37
N SER A 37 -39.78 28.47 1.15
CA SER A 37 -41.09 27.81 1.23
C SER A 37 -41.80 27.94 -0.12
N GLN A 38 -42.77 27.04 -0.35
CA GLN A 38 -43.83 26.92 -1.39
C GLN A 38 -43.69 25.57 -2.14
N ALA A 39 -44.67 24.65 -2.22
CA ALA A 39 -46.07 24.49 -1.75
C ALA A 39 -46.52 23.04 -2.14
N PRO A 40 -47.80 22.58 -2.05
CA PRO A 40 -48.73 22.50 -0.92
C PRO A 40 -49.35 21.07 -0.70
N SER A 41 -50.26 21.02 0.27
CA SER A 41 -51.03 19.94 0.92
C SER A 41 -52.03 19.11 0.09
N MET A 42 -52.40 17.92 0.58
CA MET A 42 -53.79 17.57 0.92
C MET A 42 -53.88 16.36 1.89
N ALA A 43 -54.81 16.45 2.85
CA ALA A 43 -55.03 15.51 3.94
C ALA A 43 -56.24 14.59 3.68
N HIS A 44 -56.25 13.36 4.22
CA HIS A 44 -57.50 12.71 4.65
C HIS A 44 -57.27 11.61 5.72
N ARG A 45 -57.86 11.87 6.89
CA ARG A 45 -58.51 11.01 7.91
C ARG A 45 -58.24 9.49 7.90
N LEU A 46 -57.90 8.95 9.08
CA LEU A 46 -58.81 8.12 9.89
C LEU A 46 -58.26 8.00 11.33
N ALA A 47 -59.11 8.25 12.31
CA ALA A 47 -58.85 8.12 13.75
C ALA A 47 -59.79 7.05 14.31
N SER A 48 -59.34 6.24 15.28
CA SER A 48 -60.01 6.07 16.60
C SER A 48 -59.36 5.00 17.51
N PRO A 49 -59.56 5.07 18.85
CA PRO A 49 -58.68 4.46 19.86
C PRO A 49 -59.38 3.42 20.77
N LEU A 50 -58.65 2.55 21.50
CA LEU A 50 -59.22 1.76 22.61
C LEU A 50 -58.27 1.51 23.82
N ARG A 51 -58.68 2.12 24.95
CA ARG A 51 -58.66 1.82 26.41
C ARG A 51 -57.57 0.94 27.11
N PRO A 52 -57.26 1.26 28.40
CA PRO A 52 -56.33 0.50 29.25
C PRO A 52 -57.04 -0.61 30.05
N LEU A 53 -56.32 -1.70 30.34
CA LEU A 53 -56.77 -2.81 31.19
C LEU A 53 -55.96 -2.88 32.48
N ASN A 54 -56.68 -2.93 33.60
CA ASN A 54 -56.23 -2.99 34.97
C ASN A 54 -56.25 -4.45 35.42
N LEU A 55 -55.16 -5.01 35.93
CA LEU A 55 -55.17 -6.30 36.64
C LEU A 55 -54.21 -6.26 37.84
N ARG A 56 -54.80 -6.22 39.05
CA ARG A 56 -54.14 -6.59 40.30
C ARG A 56 -54.07 -8.11 40.37
N SER A 57 -52.89 -8.67 40.63
CA SER A 57 -52.73 -10.02 41.17
C SER A 57 -51.33 -10.16 41.77
N THR A 58 -51.29 -10.39 43.07
CA THR A 58 -50.10 -10.67 43.88
C THR A 58 -49.71 -12.15 43.73
N ALA A 59 -48.51 -12.44 43.22
CA ALA A 59 -47.88 -13.74 43.37
C ALA A 59 -46.35 -13.59 43.52
N SER A 60 -45.86 -14.07 44.66
CA SER A 60 -44.45 -14.11 45.08
C SER A 60 -43.59 -14.89 44.08
N LEU A 61 -42.63 -14.24 43.43
CA LEU A 61 -41.58 -14.91 42.66
C LEU A 61 -40.39 -15.24 43.58
N ARG A 62 -40.19 -16.54 43.84
CA ARG A 62 -38.96 -17.06 44.45
C ARG A 62 -37.80 -16.95 43.44
N PRO A 63 -36.58 -16.56 43.85
CA PRO A 63 -35.44 -16.59 42.96
C PRO A 63 -35.03 -18.05 42.67
N LEU A 64 -35.05 -18.41 41.39
CA LEU A 64 -34.46 -19.64 40.88
C LEU A 64 -32.93 -19.50 40.94
N ASN A 65 -32.32 -20.28 41.83
CA ASN A 65 -30.89 -20.35 42.03
C ASN A 65 -30.26 -21.17 40.89
N VAL A 66 -29.96 -20.54 39.76
CA VAL A 66 -29.18 -21.18 38.68
C VAL A 66 -27.70 -21.01 39.03
N ARG A 67 -27.09 -22.05 39.60
CA ARG A 67 -25.64 -22.15 39.69
C ARG A 67 -25.08 -22.26 38.27
N SER A 68 -24.63 -21.16 37.68
CA SER A 68 -23.80 -21.20 36.48
C SER A 68 -22.41 -21.70 36.88
N THR A 69 -22.14 -22.98 36.66
CA THR A 69 -20.78 -23.47 36.55
C THR A 69 -20.15 -22.85 35.30
N VAL A 70 -19.47 -21.71 35.47
CA VAL A 70 -18.55 -21.21 34.43
C VAL A 70 -17.29 -22.05 34.54
N GLN A 71 -17.20 -23.09 33.71
CA GLN A 71 -15.91 -23.71 33.42
C GLN A 71 -15.07 -22.68 32.65
N PRO A 72 -13.82 -22.39 33.06
CA PRO A 72 -12.92 -21.61 32.21
C PRO A 72 -12.67 -22.43 30.95
N CYS A 73 -13.19 -21.95 29.81
CA CYS A 73 -12.84 -22.49 28.51
C CYS A 73 -11.38 -22.09 28.24
N SER A 74 -10.46 -22.99 28.54
CA SER A 74 -9.09 -22.89 28.06
C SER A 74 -9.13 -23.09 26.54
N ILE A 75 -9.26 -21.99 25.79
CA ILE A 75 -9.03 -22.00 24.35
C ILE A 75 -7.54 -22.29 24.18
N GLN A 76 -7.21 -23.56 23.92
CA GLN A 76 -5.91 -23.88 23.35
C GLN A 76 -5.91 -23.21 21.97
N VAL A 77 -5.16 -22.11 21.85
CA VAL A 77 -4.81 -21.53 20.56
C VAL A 77 -3.96 -22.58 19.85
N GLY A 78 -4.62 -23.45 19.10
CA GLY A 78 -3.94 -24.34 18.16
C GLY A 78 -3.08 -23.49 17.23
N LYS A 79 -1.92 -24.00 16.83
CA LYS A 79 -1.13 -23.38 15.76
C LYS A 79 -2.09 -23.05 14.60
N PRO A 80 -2.09 -21.81 14.08
CA PRO A 80 -2.86 -21.50 12.89
C PRO A 80 -2.45 -22.51 11.82
N ALA A 81 -3.45 -23.22 11.27
CA ALA A 81 -3.21 -24.09 10.13
C ALA A 81 -2.64 -23.22 9.00
N PRO A 82 -1.63 -23.69 8.25
CA PRO A 82 -1.19 -22.98 7.06
C PRO A 82 -2.39 -22.76 6.13
N PRO A 83 -2.48 -21.62 5.43
CA PRO A 83 -3.55 -21.39 4.47
C PRO A 83 -3.60 -22.56 3.49
N GLN A 84 -4.75 -23.24 3.44
CA GLN A 84 -4.95 -24.36 2.54
C GLN A 84 -5.11 -23.81 1.11
N GLY A 85 -4.22 -24.25 0.21
CA GLY A 85 -4.48 -24.35 -1.23
C GLY A 85 -4.42 -23.05 -2.05
N LEU A 86 -3.23 -22.46 -2.20
CA LEU A 86 -2.91 -21.66 -3.39
C LEU A 86 -2.49 -22.61 -4.52
N GLU A 87 -3.44 -23.40 -5.04
CA GLU A 87 -3.21 -24.31 -6.18
C GLU A 87 -3.21 -23.51 -7.48
N GLY A 88 -2.03 -23.05 -7.89
CA GLY A 88 -1.73 -22.52 -9.22
C GLY A 88 -0.28 -22.87 -9.55
N GLN A 89 0.00 -23.24 -10.80
CA GLN A 89 1.37 -23.53 -11.22
C GLN A 89 2.19 -22.23 -11.15
N THR A 90 2.89 -22.04 -10.03
CA THR A 90 3.69 -20.85 -9.79
C THR A 90 5.14 -21.26 -10.00
N LYS A 91 5.74 -20.83 -11.12
CA LYS A 91 7.16 -21.04 -11.37
C LYS A 91 7.94 -19.91 -10.72
N LEU A 92 8.62 -20.19 -9.60
CA LEU A 92 9.76 -19.36 -9.21
C LEU A 92 10.84 -19.61 -10.27
N GLY A 93 11.04 -18.66 -11.18
CA GLY A 93 12.13 -18.73 -12.16
C GLY A 93 13.49 -18.81 -11.47
N GLU A 94 14.54 -19.17 -12.20
CA GLU A 94 15.92 -18.98 -11.73
C GLU A 94 16.09 -17.55 -11.17
N MET A 95 16.91 -17.39 -10.13
CA MET A 95 17.19 -16.09 -9.51
C MET A 95 18.01 -15.19 -10.46
N THR A 96 17.39 -14.71 -11.53
CA THR A 96 17.93 -13.77 -12.48
C THR A 96 17.73 -12.34 -11.97
N ALA A 97 18.68 -11.45 -12.26
CA ALA A 97 18.57 -10.04 -11.84
C ALA A 97 17.41 -9.32 -12.53
N GLU A 98 17.07 -9.74 -13.75
CA GLU A 98 15.93 -9.26 -14.53
C GLU A 98 14.81 -10.31 -14.54
N PHE A 99 13.56 -9.85 -14.45
CA PHE A 99 12.34 -10.64 -14.50
C PHE A 99 11.61 -10.41 -15.84
N PRO A 100 11.22 -11.46 -16.57
CA PRO A 100 10.55 -11.31 -17.87
C PRO A 100 9.14 -10.74 -17.73
N ILE A 101 8.83 -9.71 -18.50
CA ILE A 101 7.49 -9.15 -18.61
C ILE A 101 6.76 -9.91 -19.72
N ARG A 102 5.62 -10.51 -19.38
CA ARG A 102 4.86 -11.38 -20.30
C ARG A 102 3.48 -10.83 -20.65
N ILE A 103 3.10 -9.71 -20.06
CA ILE A 103 1.82 -9.05 -20.33
C ILE A 103 1.97 -8.11 -21.53
N PRO A 104 1.28 -8.36 -22.66
CA PRO A 104 1.29 -7.43 -23.78
C PRO A 104 0.77 -6.04 -23.38
N GLY A 105 1.44 -4.99 -23.86
CA GLY A 105 1.09 -3.61 -23.58
C GLY A 105 1.56 -3.07 -22.23
N LEU A 106 2.31 -3.86 -21.45
CA LEU A 106 2.95 -3.39 -20.21
C LEU A 106 4.44 -3.09 -20.46
N ALA A 107 4.87 -1.90 -20.05
CA ALA A 107 6.28 -1.58 -19.89
C ALA A 107 6.55 -1.07 -18.46
N ILE A 108 7.70 -1.43 -17.88
CA ILE A 108 8.06 -1.08 -16.51
C ILE A 108 9.43 -0.42 -16.50
N GLY A 109 9.54 0.70 -15.79
CA GLY A 109 10.79 1.45 -15.67
C GLY A 109 11.10 1.85 -14.23
N HIS A 110 12.39 1.97 -13.93
CA HIS A 110 12.88 2.38 -12.62
C HIS A 110 13.81 3.58 -12.75
N ALA A 111 13.71 4.51 -11.81
CA ALA A 111 14.75 5.50 -11.54
C ALA A 111 15.01 5.54 -10.04
N ARG A 112 16.24 5.82 -9.63
CA ARG A 112 16.61 5.85 -8.21
C ARG A 112 17.73 6.83 -7.94
N ASP A 113 17.76 7.31 -6.71
CA ASP A 113 18.92 7.94 -6.12
C ASP A 113 19.55 6.91 -5.15
N VAL A 114 20.75 6.43 -5.51
CA VAL A 114 21.46 5.41 -4.74
C VAL A 114 21.99 5.99 -3.43
N ASP A 115 22.37 7.26 -3.39
CA ASP A 115 22.90 7.88 -2.17
C ASP A 115 21.77 8.18 -1.19
N ALA A 116 20.65 8.68 -1.70
CA ALA A 116 19.46 8.93 -0.90
C ALA A 116 18.69 7.66 -0.53
N LYS A 117 18.97 6.53 -1.23
CA LYS A 117 18.29 5.25 -1.07
C LYS A 117 16.78 5.35 -1.27
N THR A 118 16.37 6.03 -2.32
CA THR A 118 14.95 6.19 -2.68
C THR A 118 14.79 6.09 -4.20
N GLY A 119 13.56 5.97 -4.70
CA GLY A 119 13.33 5.87 -6.13
C GLY A 119 11.88 5.81 -6.55
N VAL A 120 11.69 5.60 -7.85
CA VAL A 120 10.41 5.54 -8.56
C VAL A 120 10.38 4.28 -9.42
N SER A 121 9.24 3.61 -9.41
CA SER A 121 8.89 2.54 -10.35
C SER A 121 7.62 2.94 -11.10
N VAL A 122 7.65 2.93 -12.42
CA VAL A 122 6.50 3.26 -13.28
C VAL A 122 6.06 2.04 -14.05
N PHE A 123 4.74 1.88 -14.20
CA PHE A 123 4.10 0.86 -15.02
C PHE A 123 3.32 1.58 -16.10
N LEU A 124 3.76 1.49 -17.35
CA LEU A 124 3.15 2.16 -18.49
C LEU A 124 2.26 1.15 -19.25
N PHE A 125 1.02 1.55 -19.54
CA PHE A 125 0.07 0.76 -20.31
C PHE A 125 -0.16 1.34 -21.71
N ASP A 126 0.15 0.57 -22.75
CA ASP A 126 -0.13 0.92 -24.15
C ASP A 126 -0.78 -0.27 -24.88
N PRO A 127 -2.09 -0.23 -25.17
CA PRO A 127 -3.03 0.86 -24.88
C PRO A 127 -3.31 1.01 -23.36
N PRO A 128 -3.96 2.12 -22.92
CA PRO A 128 -4.39 2.29 -21.53
C PRO A 128 -5.22 1.10 -21.02
N ALA A 129 -4.98 0.68 -19.77
CA ALA A 129 -5.56 -0.54 -19.21
C ALA A 129 -6.76 -0.25 -18.29
N VAL A 130 -7.79 -1.11 -18.33
CA VAL A 130 -8.87 -1.06 -17.32
C VAL A 130 -8.26 -1.40 -15.98
N ALA A 131 -8.53 -0.59 -14.96
CA ALA A 131 -7.89 -0.76 -13.66
C ALA A 131 -8.79 -0.39 -12.49
N ALA A 132 -8.52 -1.03 -11.36
CA ALA A 132 -9.11 -0.71 -10.08
C ALA A 132 -8.11 -0.91 -8.93
N GLY A 133 -8.49 -0.49 -7.73
CA GLY A 133 -7.61 -0.47 -6.57
C GLY A 133 -8.29 -0.94 -5.30
N TRP A 134 -7.51 -1.58 -4.45
CA TRP A 134 -7.87 -1.99 -3.10
C TRP A 134 -6.87 -1.39 -2.10
N LEU A 135 -7.35 -0.56 -1.19
CA LEU A 135 -6.55 0.15 -0.18
C LEU A 135 -6.88 -0.44 1.19
N GLY A 136 -6.33 -1.61 1.52
CA GLY A 136 -6.60 -2.27 2.80
C GLY A 136 -5.74 -1.79 3.96
N GLY A 137 -4.60 -1.16 3.69
CA GLY A 137 -3.82 -0.44 4.69
C GLY A 137 -4.53 0.83 5.16
N VAL A 138 -4.26 1.25 6.39
CA VAL A 138 -4.88 2.43 7.01
C VAL A 138 -3.98 3.67 7.01
N ALA A 139 -2.71 3.51 6.59
CA ALA A 139 -1.71 4.56 6.50
C ALA A 139 -1.30 4.89 5.04
N THR A 140 -2.24 4.77 4.10
CA THR A 140 -1.95 4.95 2.67
C THR A 140 -1.55 6.39 2.34
N SER A 141 -0.64 6.55 1.37
CA SER A 141 -0.27 7.84 0.80
C SER A 141 -0.40 7.74 -0.72
N THR A 142 -1.40 8.41 -1.29
CA THR A 142 -1.80 8.21 -2.68
C THR A 142 -2.16 9.50 -3.41
N ARG A 143 -2.08 9.47 -4.74
CA ARG A 143 -2.53 10.52 -5.67
C ARG A 143 -3.29 9.87 -6.83
N GLN A 144 -4.40 10.48 -7.27
CA GLN A 144 -5.30 9.94 -8.31
C GLN A 144 -5.86 8.52 -8.01
N ALA A 145 -5.80 8.04 -6.77
CA ALA A 145 -6.34 6.72 -6.42
C ALA A 145 -7.87 6.63 -6.53
N ASP A 146 -8.57 7.76 -6.53
CA ASP A 146 -9.99 7.86 -6.83
C ASP A 146 -10.32 7.39 -8.26
N ALA A 147 -9.40 7.53 -9.21
CA ALA A 147 -9.57 7.02 -10.59
C ALA A 147 -9.70 5.49 -10.64
N LEU A 148 -9.22 4.79 -9.61
CA LEU A 148 -9.28 3.34 -9.47
C LEU A 148 -10.59 2.83 -8.84
N ARG A 149 -11.53 3.71 -8.51
CA ARG A 149 -12.85 3.29 -8.03
C ARG A 149 -13.71 2.79 -9.19
N PRO A 150 -14.52 1.72 -9.01
CA PRO A 150 -15.40 1.22 -10.05
C PRO A 150 -16.38 2.26 -10.58
N GLU A 151 -16.82 3.18 -9.74
CA GLU A 151 -17.80 4.22 -10.08
C GLU A 151 -17.15 5.42 -10.80
N HIS A 152 -15.82 5.46 -10.92
CA HIS A 152 -15.11 6.60 -11.48
C HIS A 152 -15.26 6.64 -13.00
N VAL A 153 -15.53 7.84 -13.54
CA VAL A 153 -15.86 8.09 -14.96
C VAL A 153 -14.78 7.70 -15.96
N VAL A 154 -13.51 7.79 -15.56
CA VAL A 154 -12.39 7.40 -16.42
C VAL A 154 -12.38 5.88 -16.59
N PRO A 155 -12.41 5.32 -17.80
CA PRO A 155 -12.53 3.87 -18.00
C PRO A 155 -11.21 3.11 -17.79
N ALA A 156 -10.07 3.73 -18.06
CA ALA A 156 -8.75 3.11 -18.10
C ALA A 156 -7.67 4.07 -17.61
N VAL A 157 -6.51 3.54 -17.20
CA VAL A 157 -5.36 4.30 -16.73
C VAL A 157 -4.20 4.19 -17.72
N ASP A 158 -3.41 5.26 -17.83
CA ASP A 158 -2.23 5.27 -18.68
C ASP A 158 -1.02 4.64 -17.97
N ALA A 159 -0.95 4.80 -16.64
CA ALA A 159 0.15 4.29 -15.86
C ALA A 159 -0.19 4.06 -14.38
N PHE A 160 0.61 3.23 -13.71
CA PHE A 160 0.77 3.28 -12.25
C PHE A 160 2.14 3.84 -11.89
N LEU A 161 2.24 4.45 -10.71
CA LEU A 161 3.50 4.95 -10.18
C LEU A 161 3.67 4.55 -8.71
N PHE A 162 4.79 3.90 -8.40
CA PHE A 162 5.23 3.67 -7.03
C PHE A 162 6.44 4.53 -6.73
N VAL A 163 6.42 5.18 -5.57
CA VAL A 163 7.47 6.13 -5.18
C VAL A 163 7.94 5.85 -3.75
N GLY A 164 9.21 6.12 -3.48
CA GLY A 164 9.70 6.35 -2.13
C GLY A 164 9.32 7.75 -1.63
N GLY A 165 9.90 8.19 -0.51
CA GLY A 165 9.76 9.54 0.00
C GLY A 165 8.44 9.85 0.72
N SER A 166 7.60 8.84 0.97
CA SER A 166 6.27 8.99 1.57
C SER A 166 5.43 10.04 0.81
N ALA A 167 4.62 10.82 1.51
CA ALA A 167 3.74 11.82 0.90
C ALA A 167 4.49 12.85 0.01
N TYR A 168 5.76 13.16 0.31
CA TYR A 168 6.56 14.06 -0.53
C TYR A 168 6.87 13.45 -1.90
N GLY A 169 7.04 12.12 -1.99
CA GLY A 169 7.33 11.45 -3.24
C GLY A 169 6.19 11.55 -4.26
N LEU A 170 4.96 11.85 -3.82
CA LEU A 170 3.81 12.06 -4.72
C LEU A 170 3.97 13.29 -5.63
N ASP A 171 4.93 14.18 -5.33
CA ASP A 171 5.32 15.27 -6.23
C ASP A 171 5.95 14.74 -7.53
N ALA A 172 6.55 13.55 -7.50
CA ALA A 172 7.12 12.91 -8.67
C ALA A 172 6.08 12.61 -9.76
N THR A 173 4.80 12.38 -9.40
CA THR A 173 3.73 12.12 -10.36
C THR A 173 3.60 13.19 -11.44
N GLY A 174 3.90 14.46 -11.13
CA GLY A 174 3.86 15.53 -12.13
C GLY A 174 4.78 15.30 -13.32
N GLY A 175 5.93 14.65 -13.09
CA GLY A 175 6.86 14.27 -14.16
C GLY A 175 6.34 13.16 -15.05
N ALA A 176 5.72 12.13 -14.46
CA ALA A 176 5.07 11.06 -15.23
C ALA A 176 3.90 11.60 -16.06
N LEU A 177 3.07 12.48 -15.50
CA LEU A 177 1.97 13.13 -16.24
C LEU A 177 2.50 13.95 -17.42
N SER A 178 3.53 14.78 -17.20
CA SER A 178 4.13 15.59 -18.27
C SER A 178 4.73 14.71 -19.38
N TRP A 179 5.38 13.61 -18.98
CA TRP A 179 5.95 12.64 -19.92
C TRP A 179 4.85 11.97 -20.75
N LEU A 180 3.77 11.48 -20.11
CA LEU A 180 2.65 10.84 -20.79
C LEU A 180 1.97 11.79 -21.79
N GLU A 181 1.70 13.03 -21.37
CA GLU A 181 1.10 14.06 -22.24
C GLU A 181 2.00 14.35 -23.46
N ALA A 182 3.31 14.52 -23.25
CA ALA A 182 4.26 14.76 -24.33
C ALA A 182 4.36 13.59 -25.32
N HIS A 183 4.03 12.36 -24.88
CA HIS A 183 3.97 11.16 -25.71
C HIS A 183 2.57 10.87 -26.26
N GLY A 184 1.65 11.84 -26.18
CA GLY A 184 0.31 11.70 -26.74
C GLY A 184 -0.61 10.75 -25.97
N ARG A 185 -0.32 10.50 -24.69
CA ARG A 185 -1.05 9.54 -23.83
C ARG A 185 -1.86 10.27 -22.77
N GLY A 186 -3.14 9.94 -22.68
CA GLY A 186 -4.06 10.49 -21.69
C GLY A 186 -5.49 10.54 -22.18
N LEU A 187 -6.40 10.88 -21.28
CA LEU A 187 -7.80 11.12 -21.60
C LEU A 187 -7.94 12.36 -22.48
N THR A 188 -8.51 12.20 -23.68
CA THR A 188 -8.80 13.33 -24.57
C THR A 188 -9.90 14.21 -23.98
N THR A 189 -9.58 15.50 -23.80
CA THR A 189 -10.53 16.54 -23.42
C THR A 189 -10.57 17.62 -24.48
N ARG A 190 -11.52 18.56 -24.35
CA ARG A 190 -11.61 19.74 -25.23
C ARG A 190 -10.38 20.67 -25.17
N HIS A 191 -9.49 20.50 -24.19
CA HIS A 191 -8.34 21.38 -23.94
C HIS A 191 -6.98 20.68 -24.01
N GLY A 192 -6.95 19.40 -24.38
CA GLY A 192 -5.73 18.60 -24.42
C GLY A 192 -5.91 17.24 -23.76
N LEU A 193 -4.79 16.55 -23.59
CA LEU A 193 -4.74 15.24 -22.95
C LEU A 193 -4.62 15.39 -21.44
N VAL A 194 -5.35 14.57 -20.70
CA VAL A 194 -5.26 14.49 -19.23
C VAL A 194 -4.85 13.07 -18.87
N PRO A 195 -3.55 12.82 -18.62
CA PRO A 195 -3.10 11.50 -18.24
C PRO A 195 -3.63 11.07 -16.87
N VAL A 196 -3.83 9.76 -16.72
CA VAL A 196 -4.38 9.14 -15.52
C VAL A 196 -3.32 8.21 -14.95
N CYS A 197 -2.67 8.64 -13.88
CA CYS A 197 -1.53 7.96 -13.26
C CYS A 197 -1.72 7.80 -11.74
N PRO A 198 -2.55 6.85 -11.29
CA PRO A 198 -2.65 6.51 -9.88
C PRO A 198 -1.28 6.20 -9.28
N THR A 199 -0.95 6.92 -8.21
CA THR A 199 0.35 6.86 -7.55
C THR A 199 0.18 6.46 -6.09
N ALA A 200 1.10 5.65 -5.57
CA ALA A 200 1.20 5.34 -4.15
C ALA A 200 2.65 5.38 -3.67
N ALA A 201 2.85 5.69 -2.39
CA ALA A 201 4.18 5.90 -1.81
C ALA A 201 4.49 4.95 -0.65
N ILE A 202 5.73 4.47 -0.56
CA ILE A 202 6.29 3.89 0.67
C ILE A 202 6.98 4.97 1.51
N TYR A 203 7.11 4.72 2.80
CA TYR A 203 7.99 5.50 3.68
C TYR A 203 9.39 4.87 3.75
N ASP A 204 10.39 5.54 3.18
CA ASP A 204 11.81 5.14 3.21
C ASP A 204 12.74 6.25 3.78
N LEU A 205 12.15 7.34 4.29
CA LEU A 205 12.88 8.51 4.79
C LEU A 205 13.84 8.18 5.95
N GLY A 206 13.56 7.11 6.68
CA GLY A 206 14.38 6.63 7.81
C GLY A 206 15.47 5.61 7.44
N PHE A 207 15.57 5.20 6.17
CA PHE A 207 16.60 4.25 5.72
C PHE A 207 17.80 4.94 5.07
N GLY A 208 17.55 5.94 4.22
CA GLY A 208 18.57 6.73 3.55
C GLY A 208 18.55 8.21 3.94
N ARG A 209 18.67 9.09 2.95
CA ARG A 209 18.63 10.54 3.15
C ARG A 209 17.20 11.07 3.03
N GLY A 210 16.50 11.22 4.15
CA GLY A 210 15.13 11.74 4.16
C GLY A 210 14.97 13.18 3.64
N ASP A 211 16.06 13.94 3.50
CA ASP A 211 16.05 15.27 2.89
C ASP A 211 16.03 15.23 1.35
N LEU A 212 16.38 14.10 0.73
CA LEU A 212 16.33 13.88 -0.71
C LEU A 212 15.23 12.87 -1.04
N ARG A 213 14.27 13.29 -1.87
CA ARG A 213 13.03 12.54 -2.13
C ARG A 213 12.76 12.50 -3.65
N PRO A 214 12.02 11.50 -4.15
CA PRO A 214 11.61 11.48 -5.55
C PRO A 214 10.89 12.76 -5.95
N ALA A 215 11.25 13.31 -7.10
CA ALA A 215 10.65 14.51 -7.69
C ALA A 215 10.33 14.27 -9.17
N ALA A 216 9.70 15.25 -9.83
CA ALA A 216 9.19 15.11 -11.19
C ALA A 216 10.24 14.56 -12.19
N ALA A 217 11.47 15.06 -12.16
CA ALA A 217 12.53 14.59 -13.05
C ALA A 217 12.84 13.09 -12.91
N MET A 218 12.76 12.55 -11.69
CA MET A 218 13.00 11.13 -11.44
C MET A 218 11.89 10.25 -12.02
N ALA A 219 10.62 10.68 -11.93
CA ALA A 219 9.52 9.94 -12.55
C ALA A 219 9.60 9.98 -14.09
N ALA A 220 9.94 11.13 -14.67
CA ALA A 220 10.18 11.22 -16.12
C ALA A 220 11.31 10.29 -16.56
N ALA A 221 12.43 10.25 -15.82
CA ALA A 221 13.52 9.31 -16.08
C ALA A 221 13.10 7.84 -15.96
N ALA A 222 12.21 7.51 -15.01
CA ALA A 222 11.65 6.17 -14.90
C ALA A 222 10.78 5.82 -16.12
N CYS A 223 10.00 6.78 -16.65
CA CYS A 223 9.22 6.58 -17.87
C CYS A 223 10.11 6.33 -19.09
N GLU A 224 11.17 7.12 -19.26
CA GLU A 224 12.15 6.92 -20.34
C GLU A 224 12.86 5.57 -20.25
N ALA A 225 13.14 5.09 -19.03
CA ALA A 225 13.80 3.81 -18.80
C ALA A 225 12.86 2.58 -18.91
N ALA A 226 11.58 2.79 -19.21
CA ALA A 226 10.60 1.71 -19.21
C ALA A 226 10.82 0.71 -20.36
N ARG A 227 10.80 -0.58 -20.01
CA ARG A 227 11.02 -1.71 -20.93
C ARG A 227 9.85 -2.68 -20.87
N SER A 228 9.55 -3.34 -21.98
CA SER A 228 8.46 -4.31 -22.11
C SER A 228 8.91 -5.77 -22.15
N ASP A 229 10.21 -6.04 -22.17
CA ASP A 229 10.79 -7.38 -22.23
C ASP A 229 11.15 -7.92 -20.84
N ALA A 230 11.78 -7.10 -20.00
CA ALA A 230 12.15 -7.47 -18.64
C ALA A 230 12.28 -6.26 -17.70
N VAL A 231 12.23 -6.53 -16.39
CA VAL A 231 12.39 -5.53 -15.34
C VAL A 231 13.38 -5.99 -14.26
N ALA A 232 14.22 -5.08 -13.79
CA ALA A 232 15.13 -5.37 -12.68
C ALA A 232 14.39 -5.58 -11.35
N GLN A 233 14.94 -6.47 -10.51
CA GLN A 233 14.46 -6.75 -9.16
C GLN A 233 15.48 -6.35 -8.08
N GLY A 234 15.06 -6.36 -6.82
CA GLY A 234 15.90 -6.06 -5.66
C GLY A 234 15.81 -4.60 -5.23
N SER A 235 16.93 -3.98 -4.90
CA SER A 235 16.95 -2.60 -4.39
C SER A 235 16.96 -1.55 -5.51
N VAL A 236 15.91 -1.56 -6.33
CA VAL A 236 15.68 -0.69 -7.49
C VAL A 236 14.37 0.07 -7.36
N GLY A 237 14.25 1.19 -8.08
CA GLY A 237 13.02 2.00 -8.13
C GLY A 237 12.46 2.31 -6.74
N ALA A 238 11.16 2.14 -6.54
CA ALA A 238 10.51 2.29 -5.23
C ALA A 238 11.01 1.29 -4.18
N GLY A 239 11.57 0.15 -4.58
CA GLY A 239 12.18 -0.84 -3.69
C GLY A 239 13.56 -0.45 -3.15
N THR A 240 14.18 0.63 -3.66
CA THR A 240 15.53 1.06 -3.26
C THR A 240 15.62 1.27 -1.75
N GLY A 241 14.66 2.01 -1.19
CA GLY A 241 14.62 2.35 0.25
C GLY A 241 13.83 1.39 1.13
N ALA A 242 13.26 0.34 0.55
CA ALA A 242 12.33 -0.54 1.24
C ALA A 242 13.02 -1.43 2.29
N THR A 243 12.38 -1.60 3.44
CA THR A 243 12.85 -2.44 4.58
C THR A 243 11.68 -3.23 5.19
N VAL A 244 11.97 -4.33 5.89
CA VAL A 244 10.96 -5.24 6.47
C VAL A 244 11.30 -5.65 7.90
N GLY A 245 10.31 -6.04 8.70
CA GLY A 245 10.49 -6.52 10.06
C GLY A 245 10.96 -5.43 11.03
N LYS A 246 10.08 -4.46 11.31
CA LYS A 246 10.45 -3.19 11.94
C LYS A 246 9.97 -3.05 13.38
N LEU A 247 9.71 -4.16 14.07
CA LEU A 247 9.24 -4.12 15.47
C LEU A 247 10.16 -3.27 16.37
N TYR A 248 11.47 -3.36 16.15
CA TYR A 248 12.50 -2.60 16.87
C TYR A 248 13.13 -1.46 16.05
N GLY A 249 12.47 -1.04 14.97
CA GLY A 249 12.96 -0.02 14.04
C GLY A 249 13.99 -0.53 13.02
N VAL A 250 14.44 0.37 12.15
CA VAL A 250 15.29 0.06 10.97
C VAL A 250 16.62 -0.60 11.36
N ALA A 251 17.21 -0.24 12.50
CA ALA A 251 18.49 -0.80 12.96
C ALA A 251 18.44 -2.34 13.13
N GLN A 252 17.27 -2.89 13.42
CA GLN A 252 17.03 -4.33 13.58
C GLN A 252 16.14 -4.90 12.47
N ALA A 253 15.83 -4.10 11.45
CA ALA A 253 15.12 -4.56 10.26
C ALA A 253 16.05 -5.36 9.34
N MET A 254 15.46 -5.90 8.29
CA MET A 254 16.15 -6.41 7.11
C MET A 254 15.79 -5.61 5.88
N LYS A 255 16.61 -5.77 4.83
CA LYS A 255 16.35 -5.14 3.55
C LYS A 255 15.11 -5.75 2.89
N GLY A 256 14.19 -4.88 2.47
CA GLY A 256 13.07 -5.19 1.57
C GLY A 256 13.48 -4.98 0.12
N GLY A 257 12.53 -4.74 -0.79
CA GLY A 257 12.91 -4.48 -2.17
C GLY A 257 11.74 -4.36 -3.12
N PHE A 258 12.06 -4.41 -4.41
CA PHE A 258 11.13 -4.59 -5.51
C PHE A 258 11.23 -6.02 -6.02
N GLY A 259 10.12 -6.74 -6.10
CA GLY A 259 10.09 -8.11 -6.58
C GLY A 259 8.95 -8.33 -7.55
N ALA A 260 9.08 -9.35 -8.39
CA ALA A 260 8.10 -9.72 -9.38
C ALA A 260 7.89 -11.23 -9.43
N ALA A 261 6.68 -11.65 -9.77
CA ALA A 261 6.36 -13.06 -9.98
C ALA A 261 5.21 -13.20 -10.97
N THR A 262 5.13 -14.38 -11.60
CA THR A 262 3.99 -14.73 -12.45
C THR A 262 3.26 -15.95 -11.89
N ALA A 263 1.94 -15.92 -11.97
CA ALA A 263 1.08 -17.09 -11.88
C ALA A 263 0.24 -17.16 -13.16
N GLU A 264 0.04 -18.37 -13.67
CA GLU A 264 -0.66 -18.59 -14.94
C GLU A 264 -1.52 -19.86 -14.89
N GLU A 265 -2.58 -19.83 -15.69
CA GLU A 265 -3.49 -20.95 -15.92
C GLU A 265 -3.93 -20.87 -17.38
N ASP A 266 -3.57 -21.87 -18.18
CA ASP A 266 -3.77 -21.87 -19.64
C ASP A 266 -3.23 -20.60 -20.32
N GLU A 267 -4.11 -19.80 -20.94
CA GLU A 267 -3.77 -18.53 -21.60
C GLU A 267 -3.81 -17.32 -20.64
N LEU A 268 -4.35 -17.49 -19.44
CA LEU A 268 -4.43 -16.43 -18.43
C LEU A 268 -3.07 -16.28 -17.74
N VAL A 269 -2.49 -15.09 -17.88
CA VAL A 269 -1.23 -14.69 -17.25
C VAL A 269 -1.50 -13.54 -16.29
N VAL A 270 -1.07 -13.71 -15.03
CA VAL A 270 -1.14 -12.69 -13.99
C VAL A 270 0.27 -12.45 -13.44
N GLN A 271 0.79 -11.24 -13.65
CA GLN A 271 2.07 -10.81 -13.09
C GLN A 271 1.86 -9.83 -11.93
N ALA A 272 2.54 -10.06 -10.82
CA ALA A 272 2.56 -9.16 -9.68
C ALA A 272 3.94 -8.53 -9.52
N PHE A 273 3.95 -7.25 -9.12
CA PHE A 273 5.13 -6.44 -8.90
C PHE A 273 4.97 -5.70 -7.58
N VAL A 274 5.90 -5.89 -6.65
CA VAL A 274 5.72 -5.46 -5.26
C VAL A 274 6.93 -4.68 -4.76
N ALA A 275 6.71 -3.47 -4.27
CA ALA A 275 7.66 -2.76 -3.42
C ALA A 275 7.35 -3.09 -1.94
N CYS A 276 8.16 -3.97 -1.34
CA CYS A 276 7.92 -4.53 -0.01
C CYS A 276 8.64 -3.73 1.09
N ASN A 277 7.92 -2.81 1.74
CA ASN A 277 8.38 -2.01 2.87
C ASN A 277 7.56 -2.29 4.15
N ALA A 278 7.32 -3.57 4.44
CA ALA A 278 6.38 -4.03 5.45
C ALA A 278 6.82 -3.73 6.90
N PHE A 279 5.85 -3.53 7.79
CA PHE A 279 6.11 -3.56 9.23
C PHE A 279 6.47 -4.97 9.71
N GLY A 280 5.68 -5.97 9.27
CA GLY A 280 5.84 -7.36 9.67
C GLY A 280 7.03 -8.07 9.03
N ASP A 281 7.19 -9.33 9.43
CA ASP A 281 8.20 -10.23 8.89
C ASP A 281 7.72 -10.86 7.58
N VAL A 282 8.62 -11.01 6.62
CA VAL A 282 8.37 -11.79 5.40
C VAL A 282 8.55 -13.28 5.69
N VAL A 283 7.48 -14.03 5.49
CA VAL A 283 7.40 -15.47 5.69
C VAL A 283 7.25 -16.19 4.36
N ASP A 284 7.96 -17.29 4.20
CA ASP A 284 7.75 -18.21 3.10
C ASP A 284 6.42 -18.94 3.30
N PRO A 285 5.42 -18.79 2.40
CA PRO A 285 4.08 -19.35 2.61
C PRO A 285 4.04 -20.88 2.63
N GLU A 286 4.99 -21.54 1.96
CA GLU A 286 5.05 -23.00 1.87
C GLU A 286 5.61 -23.61 3.17
N THR A 287 6.65 -22.99 3.72
CA THR A 287 7.35 -23.52 4.90
C THR A 287 6.91 -22.88 6.22
N GLY A 288 6.23 -21.73 6.16
CA GLY A 288 5.87 -20.90 7.31
C GLY A 288 7.07 -20.26 8.03
N ARG A 289 8.28 -20.35 7.46
CA ARG A 289 9.51 -19.82 8.04
C ARG A 289 9.69 -18.35 7.69
N ILE A 290 10.18 -17.57 8.66
CA ILE A 290 10.63 -16.20 8.40
C ILE A 290 11.89 -16.27 7.53
N ILE A 291 11.87 -15.54 6.42
CA ILE A 291 13.02 -15.43 5.50
C ILE A 291 13.67 -14.05 5.54
N ALA A 292 12.91 -13.00 5.86
CA ALA A 292 13.42 -11.68 6.16
C ALA A 292 12.52 -11.01 7.19
N GLY A 293 13.06 -10.45 8.26
CA GLY A 293 12.23 -9.94 9.34
C GLY A 293 13.02 -9.24 10.44
N ALA A 294 12.33 -8.97 11.54
CA ALA A 294 12.90 -8.29 12.69
C ALA A 294 13.96 -9.17 13.34
N ARG A 295 15.12 -8.58 13.63
CA ARG A 295 16.27 -9.27 14.20
C ARG A 295 16.34 -9.03 15.70
N GLY A 296 16.81 -10.02 16.46
CA GLY A 296 16.91 -9.90 17.92
C GLY A 296 17.95 -8.87 18.40
N HIS A 297 18.92 -8.53 17.55
CA HIS A 297 19.98 -7.56 17.83
C HIS A 297 20.48 -6.93 16.51
N PRO A 298 21.00 -5.68 16.50
CA PRO A 298 21.49 -5.02 15.28
C PRO A 298 22.55 -5.80 14.49
N THR A 299 23.32 -6.66 15.14
CA THR A 299 24.37 -7.49 14.52
C THR A 299 23.97 -8.96 14.30
N SER A 300 22.79 -9.39 14.75
CA SER A 300 22.34 -10.78 14.64
C SER A 300 21.66 -11.04 13.30
N PHE A 301 21.72 -12.29 12.80
CA PHE A 301 20.90 -12.79 11.69
C PHE A 301 19.69 -13.61 12.16
N ASP A 302 19.50 -13.74 13.47
CA ASP A 302 18.40 -14.47 14.07
C ASP A 302 17.15 -13.61 14.11
N PHE A 303 16.08 -14.19 13.60
CA PHE A 303 14.78 -13.55 13.58
C PHE A 303 14.08 -13.73 14.90
N ILE A 304 13.43 -12.67 15.33
CA ILE A 304 12.29 -12.78 16.23
C ILE A 304 11.03 -13.04 15.38
N ASP A 305 9.98 -13.56 16.01
CA ASP A 305 8.66 -13.61 15.37
C ASP A 305 7.84 -12.40 15.84
N THR A 306 7.72 -11.40 14.96
CA THR A 306 7.07 -10.11 15.27
C THR A 306 5.64 -10.31 15.73
N ALA A 307 4.87 -11.18 15.06
CA ALA A 307 3.48 -11.44 15.45
C ALA A 307 3.39 -12.10 16.82
N ARG A 308 4.26 -13.07 17.10
CA ARG A 308 4.34 -13.71 18.41
C ARG A 308 4.70 -12.71 19.51
N ARG A 309 5.70 -11.86 19.30
CA ARG A 309 6.11 -10.84 20.26
C ARG A 309 4.97 -9.88 20.59
N LEU A 310 4.28 -9.38 19.57
CA LEU A 310 3.12 -8.50 19.76
C LEU A 310 1.99 -9.17 20.56
N ALA A 311 1.73 -10.45 20.29
CA ALA A 311 0.76 -11.26 21.02
C ALA A 311 1.16 -11.49 22.49
N GLU A 312 2.46 -11.62 22.77
CA GLU A 312 3.03 -11.70 24.12
C GLU A 312 3.03 -10.34 24.86
N GLY A 313 2.47 -9.29 24.25
CA GLY A 313 2.33 -7.97 24.87
C GLY A 313 3.50 -7.03 24.57
N GLU A 314 4.49 -7.47 23.80
CA GLU A 314 5.53 -6.59 23.29
C GLU A 314 4.89 -5.48 22.47
N ARG A 315 5.41 -4.27 22.61
CA ARG A 315 4.97 -3.11 21.85
C ARG A 315 6.20 -2.54 21.15
N PRO A 316 6.01 -1.87 20.01
CA PRO A 316 7.06 -1.01 19.47
C PRO A 316 7.60 -0.15 20.62
N SER A 317 8.93 -0.07 20.73
CA SER A 317 9.64 0.56 21.87
C SER A 317 8.92 1.82 22.36
N PRO A 318 8.77 2.06 23.68
CA PRO A 318 8.08 3.26 24.19
C PRO A 318 8.69 4.59 23.73
N PHE A 319 9.94 4.59 23.24
CA PHE A 319 10.59 5.74 22.59
C PHE A 319 10.22 5.88 21.10
N ILE A 320 9.67 4.84 20.50
CA ILE A 320 9.17 4.71 19.14
C ILE A 320 7.66 4.49 19.22
N LYS A 321 6.88 5.56 19.43
CA LYS A 321 5.42 5.50 19.21
C LYS A 321 5.15 4.80 17.86
N PRO A 322 4.12 3.96 17.71
CA PRO A 322 3.79 3.38 16.40
C PRO A 322 3.59 4.53 15.41
N ARG A 323 4.47 4.63 14.41
CA ARG A 323 4.41 5.65 13.36
C ARG A 323 3.95 4.99 12.05
N PRO A 324 3.09 5.64 11.26
CA PRO A 324 2.66 5.16 9.96
C PRO A 324 3.79 5.24 8.93
N GLU A 325 4.76 4.33 9.01
CA GLU A 325 6.03 4.35 8.28
C GLU A 325 6.26 3.08 7.44
N ASN A 326 5.20 2.32 7.17
CA ASN A 326 5.29 0.98 6.58
C ASN A 326 4.27 0.80 5.47
N THR A 327 4.60 0.05 4.42
CA THR A 327 3.74 -0.11 3.24
C THR A 327 4.20 -1.24 2.34
N VAL A 328 3.28 -2.07 1.87
CA VAL A 328 3.46 -2.96 0.71
C VAL A 328 2.68 -2.40 -0.48
N LEU A 329 3.39 -1.87 -1.47
CA LEU A 329 2.77 -1.39 -2.71
C LEU A 329 2.76 -2.52 -3.74
N THR A 330 1.59 -2.87 -4.24
CA THR A 330 1.41 -4.00 -5.15
C THR A 330 0.75 -3.56 -6.45
N ALA A 331 1.40 -3.81 -7.58
CA ALA A 331 0.80 -3.72 -8.91
C ALA A 331 0.57 -5.15 -9.42
N VAL A 332 -0.68 -5.47 -9.74
CA VAL A 332 -1.06 -6.71 -10.42
C VAL A 332 -1.47 -6.36 -11.84
N VAL A 333 -0.93 -7.06 -12.83
CA VAL A 333 -1.32 -6.89 -14.22
C VAL A 333 -1.71 -8.26 -14.78
N ALA A 334 -2.93 -8.35 -15.28
CA ALA A 334 -3.47 -9.55 -15.91
C ALA A 334 -3.77 -9.29 -17.38
N ASN A 335 -3.53 -10.29 -18.23
CA ASN A 335 -3.96 -10.24 -19.63
C ASN A 335 -5.46 -10.53 -19.81
N ALA A 336 -6.23 -10.62 -18.71
CA ALA A 336 -7.66 -10.84 -18.70
C ALA A 336 -8.46 -9.64 -19.22
N ARG A 337 -9.64 -9.89 -19.78
CA ARG A 337 -10.69 -8.91 -20.08
C ARG A 337 -11.58 -8.78 -18.85
N LEU A 338 -11.42 -7.68 -18.13
CA LEU A 338 -12.20 -7.37 -16.93
C LEU A 338 -12.77 -5.95 -17.03
N ASP A 339 -13.94 -5.74 -16.43
CA ASP A 339 -14.40 -4.40 -16.07
C ASP A 339 -13.74 -3.92 -14.75
N LYS A 340 -14.02 -2.68 -14.34
CA LYS A 340 -13.45 -2.13 -13.11
C LYS A 340 -13.93 -2.82 -11.83
N ALA A 341 -15.19 -3.25 -11.77
CA ALA A 341 -15.73 -3.92 -10.59
C ALA A 341 -15.07 -5.29 -10.41
N GLN A 342 -14.88 -6.01 -11.51
CA GLN A 342 -14.14 -7.26 -11.56
C GLN A 342 -12.65 -7.07 -11.23
N CYS A 343 -12.02 -5.99 -11.72
CA CYS A 343 -10.66 -5.63 -11.32
C CYS A 343 -10.57 -5.37 -9.81
N GLN A 344 -11.56 -4.68 -9.22
CA GLN A 344 -11.56 -4.38 -7.78
C GLN A 344 -11.74 -5.66 -6.95
N LEU A 345 -12.61 -6.57 -7.39
CA LEU A 345 -12.78 -7.88 -6.76
C LEU A 345 -11.45 -8.64 -6.76
N ALA A 346 -10.79 -8.75 -7.92
CA ALA A 346 -9.50 -9.42 -8.03
C ALA A 346 -8.39 -8.71 -7.22
N ALA A 347 -8.37 -7.37 -7.18
CA ALA A 347 -7.42 -6.61 -6.37
C ALA A 347 -7.57 -6.89 -4.87
N LYS A 348 -8.82 -7.00 -4.40
CA LYS A 348 -9.13 -7.38 -3.03
C LYS A 348 -8.64 -8.79 -2.70
N ARG A 349 -8.80 -9.75 -3.62
CA ARG A 349 -8.27 -11.12 -3.48
C ARG A 349 -6.74 -11.16 -3.44
N ALA A 350 -6.08 -10.35 -4.26
CA ALA A 350 -4.63 -10.30 -4.31
C ALA A 350 -3.98 -9.92 -2.96
N GLU A 351 -4.70 -9.20 -2.10
CA GLU A 351 -4.27 -8.88 -0.73
C GLU A 351 -4.05 -10.14 0.13
N ASP A 352 -4.72 -11.25 -0.18
CA ASP A 352 -4.49 -12.52 0.51
C ASP A 352 -3.05 -13.02 0.29
N GLY A 353 -2.42 -12.66 -0.84
CA GLY A 353 -1.00 -12.89 -1.08
C GLY A 353 -0.08 -12.10 -0.13
N ILE A 354 -0.46 -10.85 0.19
CA ILE A 354 0.24 -10.05 1.21
C ILE A 354 0.12 -10.73 2.58
N ARG A 355 -1.10 -11.15 2.96
CA ARG A 355 -1.34 -11.84 4.23
C ARG A 355 -0.62 -13.18 4.33
N ALA A 356 -0.46 -13.89 3.23
CA ALA A 356 0.24 -15.16 3.19
C ALA A 356 1.76 -14.99 3.38
N ALA A 357 2.34 -13.90 2.84
CA ALA A 357 3.78 -13.67 2.83
C ALA A 357 4.28 -12.68 3.89
N VAL A 358 3.41 -11.95 4.60
CA VAL A 358 3.79 -10.95 5.60
C VAL A 358 3.07 -11.21 6.93
N ARG A 359 3.82 -11.19 8.04
CA ARG A 359 3.28 -11.48 9.37
C ARG A 359 3.86 -10.55 10.47
N PRO A 360 3.04 -9.72 11.13
CA PRO A 360 1.66 -9.38 10.77
C PRO A 360 1.60 -8.56 9.47
N ALA A 361 0.61 -8.81 8.63
CA ALA A 361 0.24 -7.96 7.50
C ALA A 361 -0.81 -6.92 7.90
N LEU A 362 -0.97 -5.85 7.10
CA LEU A 362 -2.05 -4.86 7.24
C LEU A 362 -2.15 -4.31 8.66
N SER A 363 -1.01 -4.07 9.30
CA SER A 363 -1.01 -3.50 10.63
C SER A 363 -1.58 -2.07 10.60
N PRO A 364 -2.01 -1.52 11.75
CA PRO A 364 -2.51 -0.13 11.80
C PRO A 364 -1.50 0.94 11.35
N VAL A 365 -0.25 0.56 11.09
CA VAL A 365 0.82 1.45 10.62
C VAL A 365 1.23 1.15 9.17
N ASP A 366 0.59 0.17 8.52
CA ASP A 366 0.81 -0.17 7.12
C ASP A 366 -0.14 0.59 6.20
N GLY A 367 0.42 1.13 5.13
CA GLY A 367 -0.28 1.77 4.02
C GLY A 367 -0.48 0.86 2.82
N ASP A 368 -0.65 -0.45 3.04
CA ASP A 368 -0.71 -1.47 1.98
C ASP A 368 -1.80 -1.16 0.94
N VAL A 369 -1.43 -1.26 -0.34
CA VAL A 369 -2.33 -1.05 -1.47
C VAL A 369 -2.08 -2.07 -2.57
N VAL A 370 -3.15 -2.45 -3.26
CA VAL A 370 -3.12 -3.23 -4.48
C VAL A 370 -3.76 -2.41 -5.59
N PHE A 371 -3.00 -2.12 -6.64
CA PHE A 371 -3.51 -1.63 -7.92
C PHE A 371 -3.55 -2.81 -8.89
N LEU A 372 -4.68 -3.04 -9.55
CA LEU A 372 -4.84 -4.10 -10.53
C LEU A 372 -5.22 -3.51 -11.88
N ALA A 373 -4.52 -3.90 -12.93
CA ALA A 373 -4.80 -3.57 -14.32
C ALA A 373 -5.07 -4.83 -15.15
N ALA A 374 -6.00 -4.71 -16.09
CA ALA A 374 -6.42 -5.74 -17.03
C ALA A 374 -6.17 -5.25 -18.45
N THR A 375 -5.30 -5.93 -19.22
CA THR A 375 -4.93 -5.54 -20.59
C THR A 375 -5.84 -6.12 -21.67
N GLY A 376 -6.73 -7.05 -21.31
CA GLY A 376 -7.86 -7.42 -22.15
C GLY A 376 -7.54 -8.34 -23.33
N ALA A 377 -6.52 -9.20 -23.24
CA ALA A 377 -6.24 -10.20 -24.26
C ALA A 377 -7.20 -11.41 -24.20
N VAL A 378 -7.42 -11.97 -23.01
CA VAL A 378 -8.08 -13.27 -22.78
C VAL A 378 -9.38 -13.11 -21.97
N GLN A 379 -10.40 -13.92 -22.24
CA GLN A 379 -11.59 -14.00 -21.37
C GLN A 379 -11.29 -14.87 -20.15
N ALA A 380 -11.54 -14.37 -18.95
CA ALA A 380 -11.25 -15.09 -17.71
C ALA A 380 -12.27 -14.79 -16.60
N ASP A 381 -12.46 -15.75 -15.71
CA ASP A 381 -13.23 -15.56 -14.48
C ASP A 381 -12.46 -14.62 -13.51
N PRO A 382 -13.08 -13.51 -13.04
CA PRO A 382 -12.44 -12.61 -12.08
C PRO A 382 -11.92 -13.30 -10.81
N GLU A 383 -12.56 -14.38 -10.35
CA GLU A 383 -12.08 -15.12 -9.17
C GLU A 383 -10.80 -15.92 -9.49
N ALA A 384 -10.69 -16.49 -10.69
CA ALA A 384 -9.44 -17.11 -11.16
C ALA A 384 -8.31 -16.09 -11.22
N VAL A 385 -8.57 -14.89 -11.75
CA VAL A 385 -7.60 -13.78 -11.73
C VAL A 385 -7.20 -13.43 -10.30
N GLY A 386 -8.17 -13.32 -9.38
CA GLY A 386 -7.91 -13.03 -7.97
C GLY A 386 -7.07 -14.09 -7.27
N ARG A 387 -7.35 -15.38 -7.51
CA ARG A 387 -6.56 -16.51 -6.97
C ARG A 387 -5.12 -16.47 -7.46
N LEU A 388 -4.91 -16.36 -8.77
CA LEU A 388 -3.56 -16.26 -9.36
C LEU A 388 -2.83 -15.00 -8.89
N ALA A 389 -3.54 -13.88 -8.74
CA ALA A 389 -2.98 -12.65 -8.20
C ALA A 389 -2.48 -12.85 -6.77
N ALA A 390 -3.23 -13.52 -5.89
CA ALA A 390 -2.76 -13.82 -4.54
C ALA A 390 -1.48 -14.68 -4.54
N CYS A 391 -1.41 -15.72 -5.39
CA CYS A 391 -0.19 -16.52 -5.57
C CYS A 391 1.00 -15.66 -6.02
N ALA A 392 0.80 -14.87 -7.09
CA ALA A 392 1.84 -14.03 -7.66
C ALA A 392 2.32 -12.96 -6.67
N VAL A 393 1.42 -12.33 -5.92
CA VAL A 393 1.78 -11.31 -4.92
C VAL A 393 2.62 -11.90 -3.81
N ALA A 394 2.24 -13.06 -3.27
CA ALA A 394 3.02 -13.74 -2.24
C ALA A 394 4.45 -14.02 -2.74
N GLN A 395 4.60 -14.59 -3.93
CA GLN A 395 5.92 -14.91 -4.50
C GLN A 395 6.71 -13.66 -4.89
N ALA A 396 6.06 -12.59 -5.35
CA ALA A 396 6.72 -11.31 -5.64
C ALA A 396 7.32 -10.68 -4.36
N ILE A 397 6.66 -10.82 -3.21
CA ILE A 397 7.20 -10.40 -1.91
C ILE A 397 8.44 -11.21 -1.54
N ILE A 398 8.42 -12.53 -1.74
CA ILE A 398 9.58 -13.40 -1.53
C ILE A 398 10.74 -12.99 -2.44
N ALA A 399 10.46 -12.75 -3.72
CA ALA A 399 11.46 -12.27 -4.68
C ALA A 399 12.04 -10.91 -4.24
N ALA A 400 11.21 -9.99 -3.77
CA ALA A 400 11.63 -8.65 -3.34
C ALA A 400 12.74 -8.71 -2.29
N VAL A 401 12.61 -9.58 -1.28
CA VAL A 401 13.60 -9.73 -0.20
C VAL A 401 14.81 -10.59 -0.62
N ARG A 402 14.63 -11.59 -1.49
CA ARG A 402 15.73 -12.46 -1.96
C ARG A 402 16.67 -11.75 -2.94
N HIS A 403 16.17 -10.80 -3.71
CA HIS A 403 16.95 -9.98 -4.66
C HIS A 403 17.48 -8.68 -4.06
N ALA A 404 17.11 -8.36 -2.81
CA ALA A 404 17.49 -7.13 -2.15
C ALA A 404 19.00 -7.01 -1.90
N ASP A 405 19.49 -5.76 -1.88
CA ASP A 405 20.83 -5.39 -1.46
C ASP A 405 20.74 -4.44 -0.27
N GLY A 406 21.34 -4.81 0.85
CA GLY A 406 21.35 -4.08 2.10
C GLY A 406 22.11 -2.76 2.07
N PHE A 407 22.92 -2.54 1.03
CA PHE A 407 23.89 -1.46 0.90
C PHE A 407 24.86 -1.35 2.10
N GLY A 408 25.09 -2.47 2.81
CA GLY A 408 25.86 -2.51 4.05
C GLY A 408 25.21 -1.80 5.26
N LEU A 409 23.98 -1.31 5.14
CA LEU A 409 23.28 -0.57 6.21
C LEU A 409 22.42 -1.49 7.09
N VAL A 410 21.68 -2.39 6.45
CA VAL A 410 20.90 -3.45 7.08
C VAL A 410 21.13 -4.74 6.30
N PRO A 411 21.10 -5.92 6.91
CA PRO A 411 21.34 -7.15 6.17
C PRO A 411 20.21 -7.44 5.19
N ALA A 412 20.59 -7.89 4.00
CA ALA A 412 19.71 -8.53 3.05
C ALA A 412 19.65 -10.05 3.28
N TRP A 413 18.69 -10.71 2.63
CA TRP A 413 18.57 -12.16 2.67
C TRP A 413 19.87 -12.88 2.27
N ARG A 414 20.55 -12.39 1.22
CA ARG A 414 21.80 -12.99 0.71
C ARG A 414 22.94 -12.94 1.72
N ASP A 415 23.04 -11.86 2.50
CA ASP A 415 24.07 -11.70 3.53
C ASP A 415 23.95 -12.76 4.62
N ARG A 416 22.70 -13.07 4.99
CA ARG A 416 22.38 -14.11 5.96
C ARG A 416 22.72 -15.50 5.45
N GLU A 417 22.33 -15.81 4.20
CA GLU A 417 22.62 -17.13 3.64
C GLU A 417 24.13 -17.33 3.46
N ALA A 418 24.86 -16.28 3.06
CA ALA A 418 26.32 -16.30 3.03
C ALA A 418 26.93 -16.49 4.43
N ALA A 419 26.36 -15.91 5.48
CA ALA A 419 26.81 -16.12 6.86
C ALA A 419 26.60 -17.57 7.32
N LYS A 420 25.42 -18.14 7.09
CA LYS A 420 25.14 -19.54 7.42
C LYS A 420 26.04 -20.53 6.70
N ALA A 421 26.36 -20.26 5.42
CA ALA A 421 27.28 -21.10 4.66
C ALA A 421 28.70 -21.08 5.23
N ARG A 422 29.12 -19.98 5.87
CA ARG A 422 30.41 -19.89 6.57
C ARG A 422 30.40 -20.59 7.92
N ASP A 423 29.31 -20.49 8.69
CA ASP A 423 29.22 -21.08 10.02
C ASP A 423 28.95 -22.60 10.01
N GLY A 424 28.44 -23.11 8.88
CA GLY A 424 28.20 -24.54 8.65
C GLY A 424 29.31 -25.28 7.90
N ALA A 425 30.37 -24.57 7.48
CA ALA A 425 31.60 -25.12 6.90
C ALA A 425 32.72 -25.12 7.95
#